data_AF-A0A4D4JMV3-F1
#
_entry.id   AF-A0A4D4JMV3-F1
#
_cell.length_a   1.000
_cell.length_b   1.000
_cell.length_c   1.000
_cell.angle_alpha   90.00
_cell.angle_beta   90.00
_cell.angle_gamma   90.00
#
_symmetry.space_group_name_H-M   'P 1'
#
loop_
_entity.id
_entity.type
_entity.pdbx_description
1 polymer ?
#
loop_
_entity_poly.entity_id
_entity_poly.type
_entity_poly.pdbx_seq_one_letter_code
_entity_poly.pdbx_strand_id
1 'polypeptide(L)'
;MLSFAAPSVPAAPAKALGPGLAAGGSASGSLATYWPCELLNAFALKMAASGHCVNMSMMLGHRPYALEQLALARSEADGDLHHLAAQLQAYFDAPQPG
;
A
#
# COMPACT_ATOMS: atom_id res chain seq x y z
N MET A 1 -16.22 -49.44 2.29
CA MET A 1 -15.01 -48.63 2.08
C MET A 1 -15.22 -47.80 0.83
N LEU A 2 -15.56 -46.52 0.98
CA LEU A 2 -15.77 -45.61 -0.15
C LEU A 2 -14.52 -44.74 -0.29
N SER A 3 -13.81 -44.94 -1.39
CA SER A 3 -12.59 -44.21 -1.77
C SER A 3 -12.97 -42.80 -2.23
N PHE A 4 -12.47 -41.78 -1.53
CA PHE A 4 -12.64 -40.39 -1.95
C PHE A 4 -11.41 -39.98 -2.76
N ALA A 5 -11.57 -39.96 -4.08
CA ALA A 5 -10.58 -39.43 -5.01
C ALA A 5 -10.52 -37.89 -4.91
N ALA A 6 -9.32 -37.36 -4.71
CA ALA A 6 -9.06 -35.93 -4.68
C ALA A 6 -9.24 -35.28 -6.07
N PRO A 7 -9.96 -34.14 -6.19
CA PRO A 7 -9.91 -33.33 -7.40
C PRO A 7 -8.65 -32.46 -7.39
N SER A 8 -7.73 -32.79 -8.30
CA SER A 8 -6.61 -31.93 -8.70
C SER A 8 -7.16 -30.66 -9.35
N VAL A 9 -6.91 -29.48 -8.77
CA VAL A 9 -7.26 -28.19 -9.36
C VAL A 9 -6.00 -27.55 -9.97
N PRO A 10 -6.01 -27.16 -11.25
CA PRO A 10 -4.83 -26.64 -11.94
C PRO A 10 -4.44 -25.22 -11.46
N ALA A 11 -3.13 -25.00 -11.45
CA ALA A 11 -2.49 -23.70 -11.29
C ALA A 11 -2.97 -22.74 -12.39
N ALA A 12 -3.61 -21.65 -12.00
CA ALA A 12 -3.94 -20.53 -12.88
C ALA A 12 -2.67 -19.70 -13.15
N PRO A 13 -2.43 -19.26 -14.40
CA PRO A 13 -1.28 -18.45 -14.73
C PRO A 13 -1.39 -17.05 -14.13
N ALA A 14 -0.27 -16.61 -13.56
CA ALA A 14 -0.03 -15.23 -13.17
C ALA A 14 -0.33 -14.30 -14.36
N LYS A 15 -1.36 -13.46 -14.18
CA LYS A 15 -1.70 -12.42 -15.14
C LYS A 15 -0.62 -11.33 -15.03
N ALA A 16 0.45 -11.50 -15.81
CA ALA A 16 1.38 -10.44 -16.15
C ALA A 16 0.61 -9.37 -16.94
N LEU A 17 0.11 -8.34 -16.24
CA LEU A 17 -0.33 -7.12 -16.86
C LEU A 17 0.91 -6.23 -17.04
N GLY A 18 1.18 -5.87 -18.30
CA GLY A 18 2.38 -5.17 -18.72
C GLY A 18 2.54 -3.74 -18.19
N PRO A 19 3.69 -3.12 -18.49
CA PRO A 19 4.16 -1.86 -17.91
C PRO A 19 3.60 -0.63 -18.64
N GLY A 20 3.52 0.47 -17.90
CA GLY A 20 3.65 1.81 -18.47
C GLY A 20 2.34 2.57 -18.70
N LEU A 21 1.85 3.23 -17.66
CA LEU A 21 1.21 4.52 -17.85
C LEU A 21 1.89 5.54 -16.92
N ALA A 22 2.85 6.25 -17.49
CA ALA A 22 3.29 7.52 -16.94
C ALA A 22 2.12 8.51 -17.01
N ALA A 23 1.68 8.98 -15.85
CA ALA A 23 0.96 10.25 -15.73
C ALA A 23 1.66 11.04 -14.63
N GLY A 24 2.74 11.72 -15.03
CA GLY A 24 3.37 12.74 -14.21
C GLY A 24 2.43 13.93 -14.05
N GLY A 25 2.28 14.34 -12.79
CA GLY A 25 2.06 15.73 -12.41
C GLY A 25 0.65 16.30 -12.62
N SER A 26 -0.14 16.28 -11.55
CA SER A 26 -0.96 17.44 -11.21
C SER A 26 -0.58 17.91 -9.81
N ALA A 27 0.63 18.45 -9.69
CA ALA A 27 0.98 19.33 -8.58
C ALA A 27 0.47 20.73 -8.94
N SER A 28 -0.80 21.01 -8.66
CA SER A 28 -1.31 22.37 -8.72
C SER A 28 -2.40 22.58 -7.68
N GLY A 29 -2.04 23.32 -6.64
CA GLY A 29 -2.99 24.14 -5.88
C GLY A 29 -3.03 23.88 -4.39
N SER A 30 -2.37 24.78 -3.66
CA SER A 30 -2.65 25.16 -2.28
C SER A 30 -2.00 24.35 -1.15
N LEU A 31 -0.92 24.97 -0.69
CA LEU A 31 -0.25 24.94 0.62
C LEU A 31 -1.21 24.77 1.82
N ALA A 32 -1.71 23.57 2.01
CA ALA A 32 -2.02 23.03 3.33
C ALA A 32 -1.22 21.74 3.43
N THR A 33 -0.67 21.44 4.60
CA THR A 33 0.07 20.21 4.93
C THR A 33 -0.86 19.00 4.83
N TYR A 34 -1.35 18.71 3.63
CA TYR A 34 -2.38 17.75 3.38
C TYR A 34 -1.72 16.39 3.25
N TRP A 35 -2.26 15.43 4.00
CA TRP A 35 -1.82 14.07 3.89
C TRP A 35 -1.93 13.59 2.44
N PRO A 36 -0.91 12.91 1.87
CA PRO A 36 -0.96 12.52 0.48
C PRO A 36 -1.95 11.35 0.28
N CYS A 37 -3.22 11.66 0.02
CA CYS A 37 -4.29 10.68 -0.19
C CYS A 37 -3.97 9.71 -1.33
N GLU A 38 -3.41 10.20 -2.43
CA GLU A 38 -3.01 9.36 -3.58
C GLU A 38 -1.94 8.33 -3.19
N LEU A 39 -0.95 8.77 -2.42
CA LEU A 39 0.16 7.93 -1.97
C LEU A 39 -0.32 6.89 -0.96
N LEU A 40 -1.23 7.29 -0.06
CA LEU A 40 -1.85 6.39 0.90
C LEU A 40 -2.81 5.39 0.22
N ASN A 41 -3.51 5.79 -0.84
CA ASN A 41 -4.33 4.90 -1.66
C ASN A 41 -3.47 3.87 -2.38
N ALA A 42 -2.37 4.29 -3.03
CA ALA A 42 -1.42 3.38 -3.66
C ALA A 42 -0.83 2.39 -2.64
N PHE A 43 -0.47 2.86 -1.44
CA PHE A 43 0.01 2.02 -0.35
C PHE A 43 -1.02 0.96 0.06
N ALA A 44 -2.27 1.38 0.31
CA ALA A 44 -3.34 0.46 0.70
C ALA A 44 -3.64 -0.58 -0.38
N LEU A 45 -3.60 -0.20 -1.66
CA LEU A 45 -3.80 -1.12 -2.78
C LEU A 45 -2.70 -2.19 -2.84
N LYS A 46 -1.43 -1.80 -2.63
CA LYS A 46 -0.32 -2.77 -2.65
C LYS A 46 -0.31 -3.66 -1.41
N MET A 47 -0.61 -3.11 -0.23
CA MET A 47 -0.81 -3.91 0.98
C MET A 47 -1.97 -4.90 0.82
N ALA A 48 -3.09 -4.47 0.21
CA ALA A 48 -4.22 -5.34 -0.07
C ALA A 48 -3.85 -6.45 -1.08
N ALA A 49 -2.99 -6.16 -2.05
CA ALA A 49 -2.45 -7.18 -2.96
C ALA A 49 -1.58 -8.22 -2.25
N SER A 50 -0.87 -7.83 -1.18
CA SER A 50 -0.16 -8.74 -0.27
C SER A 50 -1.08 -9.49 0.71
N GLY A 51 -2.38 -9.15 0.77
CA GLY A 51 -3.35 -9.76 1.69
C GLY A 51 -3.59 -8.96 2.98
N HIS A 52 -3.02 -7.76 3.10
CA HIS A 52 -3.19 -6.87 4.25
C HIS A 52 -4.08 -5.67 3.90
N CYS A 53 -5.34 -5.68 4.33
CA CYS A 53 -6.22 -4.51 4.17
C CYS A 53 -5.85 -3.41 5.17
N VAL A 54 -5.58 -2.20 4.66
CA VAL A 54 -5.24 -1.01 5.46
C VAL A 54 -6.46 -0.10 5.57
N ASN A 55 -6.75 0.38 6.79
CA ASN A 55 -7.78 1.39 7.00
C ASN A 55 -7.19 2.80 6.88
N MET A 56 -7.55 3.50 5.80
CA MET A 56 -7.04 4.83 5.50
C MET A 56 -7.42 5.87 6.57
N SER A 57 -8.64 5.82 7.08
CA SER A 57 -9.11 6.72 8.15
C SER A 57 -8.30 6.54 9.44
N MET A 58 -7.93 5.29 9.77
CA MET A 58 -7.07 4.99 10.91
C MET A 58 -5.63 5.44 10.69
N MET A 59 -5.09 5.35 9.47
CA MET A 59 -3.74 5.89 9.21
C MET A 59 -3.68 7.42 9.38
N LEU A 60 -4.76 8.13 9.06
CA LEU A 60 -4.84 9.59 9.22
C LEU A 60 -5.06 10.03 10.67
N GLY A 61 -5.87 9.28 11.43
CA GLY A 61 -6.25 9.64 12.80
C GLY A 61 -5.44 8.97 13.91
N HIS A 62 -4.71 7.89 13.62
CA HIS A 62 -4.07 7.04 14.63
C HIS A 62 -2.61 6.71 14.26
N ARG A 63 -1.69 7.53 14.77
CA ARG A 63 -0.24 7.41 14.53
C ARG A 63 0.35 6.03 14.86
N PRO A 64 0.01 5.35 15.98
CA PRO A 64 0.55 4.02 16.27
C PRO A 64 0.17 2.99 15.20
N TYR A 65 -1.09 3.04 14.76
CA TYR A 65 -1.60 2.12 13.73
C TYR A 65 -0.87 2.36 12.40
N ALA A 66 -0.67 3.62 12.02
CA ALA A 66 0.09 3.93 10.83
C ALA A 66 1.53 3.39 10.89
N LEU A 67 2.23 3.55 12.01
CA LEU A 67 3.59 3.02 12.19
C LEU A 67 3.64 1.49 12.08
N GLU A 68 2.66 0.77 12.63
CA GLU A 68 2.55 -0.68 12.48
C GLU A 68 2.35 -1.09 11.03
N GLN A 69 1.47 -0.41 10.29
CA GLN A 69 1.26 -0.68 8.86
C GLN A 69 2.53 -0.38 8.05
N LEU A 70 3.28 0.68 8.38
CA LEU A 70 4.56 0.98 7.75
C LEU A 70 5.65 -0.06 8.07
N ALA A 71 5.62 -0.66 9.26
CA ALA A 71 6.54 -1.74 9.64
C ALA A 71 6.19 -3.06 8.92
N LEU A 72 4.91 -3.39 8.80
CA LEU A 72 4.42 -4.52 8.00
C LEU A 72 4.85 -4.37 6.54
N ALA A 73 4.63 -3.18 5.99
CA ALA A 73 5.02 -2.82 4.65
C ALA A 73 6.53 -2.96 4.36
N ARG A 74 7.37 -2.74 5.37
CA ARG A 74 8.82 -2.95 5.31
C ARG A 74 9.26 -4.40 5.55
N SER A 75 8.31 -5.27 5.90
CA SER A 75 8.55 -6.71 6.06
C SER A 75 8.15 -7.47 4.79
N GLU A 76 7.35 -6.85 3.92
CA GLU A 76 7.00 -7.37 2.59
C GLU A 76 8.22 -7.34 1.66
N ALA A 77 8.36 -8.34 0.78
CA ALA A 77 9.45 -8.42 -0.19
C ALA A 77 9.29 -7.46 -1.40
N ASP A 78 8.35 -6.53 -1.31
CA ASP A 78 7.97 -5.63 -2.40
C ASP A 78 8.67 -4.27 -2.26
N GLY A 79 9.60 -3.99 -3.18
CA GLY A 79 10.42 -2.78 -3.19
C GLY A 79 9.62 -1.49 -3.36
N ASP A 80 8.52 -1.53 -4.13
CA ASP A 80 7.64 -0.36 -4.30
C ASP A 80 6.85 -0.09 -3.02
N LEU A 81 6.47 -1.14 -2.30
CA LEU A 81 5.74 -1.04 -1.02
C LEU A 81 6.65 -0.45 0.07
N HIS A 82 7.92 -0.88 0.10
CA HIS A 82 8.98 -0.24 0.89
C HIS A 82 9.14 1.25 0.57
N HIS A 83 9.16 1.61 -0.72
CA HIS A 83 9.33 2.99 -1.15
C HIS A 83 8.16 3.88 -0.71
N LEU A 84 6.92 3.41 -0.91
CA LEU A 84 5.71 4.11 -0.44
C LEU A 84 5.70 4.29 1.08
N ALA A 85 6.10 3.25 1.83
CA ALA A 85 6.19 3.34 3.28
C ALA A 85 7.22 4.36 3.75
N ALA A 86 8.37 4.46 3.07
CA ALA A 86 9.38 5.48 3.37
C ALA A 86 8.85 6.90 3.10
N GLN A 87 8.14 7.11 2.00
CA GLN A 87 7.53 8.41 1.70
C GLN A 87 6.47 8.79 2.75
N LEU A 88 5.54 7.88 3.12
CA LEU A 88 4.54 8.12 4.18
C LEU A 88 5.20 8.46 5.51
N GLN A 89 6.28 7.76 5.87
CA GLN A 89 7.01 8.02 7.10
C GLN A 89 7.55 9.45 7.14
N ALA A 90 8.08 9.96 6.02
CA ALA A 90 8.58 11.33 5.94
C ALA A 90 7.47 12.37 6.21
N TYR A 91 6.23 12.11 5.80
CA TYR A 91 5.08 12.97 6.14
C TYR A 91 4.68 12.90 7.61
N PHE A 92 4.85 11.74 8.27
CA PHE A 92 4.66 11.63 9.73
C PHE A 92 5.76 12.29 10.56
N ASP A 93 6.95 12.46 9.97
CA ASP A 93 8.14 13.03 10.61
C ASP A 93 8.30 14.53 10.32
N ALA A 94 7.78 14.98 9.17
CA ALA A 94 7.84 16.38 8.77
C ALA A 94 7.19 17.27 9.86
N PRO A 95 7.93 18.25 10.40
CA PRO A 95 7.37 19.20 11.33
C PRO A 95 6.26 19.98 10.60
N GLN A 96 5.03 19.90 11.12
CA GLN A 96 3.93 20.69 10.56
C GLN A 96 4.31 22.17 10.67
N PRO A 97 4.35 22.94 9.57
CA PRO A 97 4.49 24.39 9.67
C PRO A 97 3.25 24.92 10.41
N GLY A 98 3.50 25.48 11.59
CA GLY A 98 2.48 26.07 12.47
C GLY A 98 1.94 27.40 11.97
#